data_AF-A0A3Q9G8U0-F1
#
_entry.id   AF-A0A3Q9G8U0-F1
#
_cell.length_a   1.000
_cell.length_b   1.000
_cell.length_c   1.000
_cell.angle_alpha   90.00
_cell.angle_beta   90.00
_cell.angle_gamma   90.00
#
_symmetry.space_group_name_H-M   'P 1'
#
loop_
_entity.id
_entity.type
_entity.pdbx_description
1 polymer ?
#
loop_
_entity_poly.entity_id
_entity_poly.type
_entity_poly.pdbx_seq_one_letter_code
_entity_poly.pdbx_strand_id
1 'polypeptide(L)'
;MSSVSSLNEDDKKRLKSYKVGRGRKGAFIYRNGRLISWGHSLDGIVGRDYLGLRVTIEFETAHDEALHVDVSKQNFVFPESLLNIIQRLLEIPKTTHKEVFAKCKAIADNDDKSPEGSKFNERNEDLSEEDPDEITGNIDVIKAKERQKKIASESESKKSEKSETKDSEESDVFQRIVYSSAIKGNKLWEAGLDIDHGSFSLVNKNHEFYHLIMANLGSSSWERQALEAIIYSLASAETNTLKNASLGLDDKLTSEQELDLIKAILEKFKKIFSHQLENWSSSNQDILKDD
;
A
#
# COMPACT_ATOMS: atom_id res chain seq x y z
N MET A 1 -15.66 -7.67 -15.29
CA MET A 1 -15.91 -7.33 -13.86
C MET A 1 -16.73 -8.45 -13.22
N SER A 2 -16.08 -9.59 -13.05
CA SER A 2 -16.63 -10.81 -12.48
C SER A 2 -15.69 -11.25 -11.37
N SER A 3 -15.68 -10.47 -10.28
CA SER A 3 -15.22 -10.86 -8.93
C SER A 3 -15.12 -9.61 -8.06
N VAL A 4 -16.26 -9.02 -7.71
CA VAL A 4 -16.35 -8.28 -6.44
C VAL A 4 -17.20 -9.15 -5.54
N SER A 5 -16.58 -10.24 -5.06
CA SER A 5 -17.21 -11.29 -4.26
C SER A 5 -17.61 -10.83 -2.85
N SER A 6 -17.17 -9.63 -2.44
CA SER A 6 -17.35 -9.07 -1.10
C SER A 6 -18.51 -8.08 -0.93
N LEU A 7 -19.21 -7.69 -2.00
CA LEU A 7 -20.33 -6.75 -1.89
C LEU A 7 -21.66 -7.48 -1.62
N ASN A 8 -22.46 -6.95 -0.69
CA ASN A 8 -23.81 -7.43 -0.42
C ASN A 8 -24.72 -7.27 -1.68
N GLU A 9 -25.77 -8.07 -1.81
CA GLU A 9 -26.65 -8.06 -3.00
C GLU A 9 -27.34 -6.70 -3.23
N ASP A 10 -27.65 -5.98 -2.15
CA ASP A 10 -28.21 -4.63 -2.25
C ASP A 10 -27.19 -3.60 -2.71
N ASP A 11 -25.94 -3.73 -2.30
CA ASP A 11 -24.85 -2.85 -2.77
C ASP A 11 -24.48 -3.16 -4.22
N LYS A 12 -24.56 -4.42 -4.67
CA LYS A 12 -24.44 -4.78 -6.08
C LYS A 12 -25.55 -4.15 -6.93
N LYS A 13 -26.79 -4.12 -6.42
CA LYS A 13 -27.91 -3.44 -7.10
C LYS A 13 -27.70 -1.92 -7.17
N ARG A 14 -27.24 -1.30 -6.06
CA ARG A 14 -26.87 0.13 -6.04
C ARG A 14 -25.74 0.42 -7.04
N LEU A 15 -24.66 -0.36 -7.03
CA LEU A 15 -23.53 -0.21 -7.96
C LEU A 15 -23.95 -0.34 -9.43
N LYS A 16 -24.85 -1.28 -9.74
CA LYS A 16 -25.43 -1.41 -11.09
C LYS A 16 -26.26 -0.18 -11.49
N SER A 17 -26.97 0.44 -10.55
CA SER A 17 -27.77 1.64 -10.82
C SER A 17 -26.91 2.85 -11.22
N TYR A 18 -25.70 2.97 -10.66
CA TYR A 18 -24.76 4.04 -11.01
C TYR A 18 -24.09 3.87 -12.38
N LYS A 19 -24.28 2.73 -13.09
CA LYS A 19 -23.77 2.47 -14.45
C LYS A 19 -22.24 2.70 -14.62
N VAL A 20 -21.48 2.63 -13.52
CA VAL A 20 -20.02 2.82 -13.44
C VAL A 20 -19.28 1.76 -14.26
N GLY A 21 -19.86 0.56 -14.39
CA GLY A 21 -19.25 -0.57 -15.06
C GLY A 21 -19.53 -0.77 -16.56
N ARG A 22 -20.17 0.17 -17.27
CA ARG A 22 -20.36 -0.04 -18.72
C ARG A 22 -19.01 0.07 -19.42
N GLY A 23 -18.63 -0.97 -20.17
CA GLY A 23 -17.31 -1.12 -20.81
C GLY A 23 -16.99 -0.13 -21.93
N ARG A 24 -17.89 0.79 -22.29
CA ARG A 24 -17.65 1.82 -23.32
C ARG A 24 -17.40 3.16 -22.64
N LYS A 25 -16.14 3.59 -22.66
CA LYS A 25 -15.62 4.89 -22.20
C LYS A 25 -15.26 5.73 -23.43
N GLY A 26 -15.20 7.05 -23.30
CA GLY A 26 -14.80 7.95 -24.39
C GLY A 26 -15.95 8.75 -24.99
N ALA A 27 -15.68 9.39 -26.13
CA ALA A 27 -16.66 10.15 -26.87
C ALA A 27 -17.51 9.26 -27.79
N PHE A 28 -18.80 9.56 -27.87
CA PHE A 28 -19.77 8.97 -28.78
C PHE A 28 -20.18 10.04 -29.78
N ILE A 29 -19.89 9.79 -31.04
CA ILE A 29 -20.11 10.75 -32.12
C ILE A 29 -21.30 10.28 -32.94
N TYR A 30 -22.36 11.07 -32.94
CA TYR A 30 -23.58 10.87 -33.70
C TYR A 30 -23.65 11.87 -34.86
N ARG A 31 -24.21 11.44 -35.98
CA ARG A 31 -24.55 12.27 -37.13
C ARG A 31 -25.99 12.00 -37.52
N ASN A 32 -26.86 13.01 -37.48
CA ASN A 32 -28.30 12.89 -37.73
C ASN A 32 -28.93 11.71 -36.98
N GLY A 33 -28.64 11.58 -35.68
CA GLY A 33 -29.11 10.46 -34.85
C GLY A 33 -28.45 9.10 -35.11
N ARG A 34 -27.54 8.95 -36.09
CA ARG A 34 -26.78 7.72 -36.36
C ARG A 34 -25.42 7.75 -35.65
N LEU A 35 -25.10 6.71 -34.88
CA LEU A 35 -23.77 6.54 -34.29
C LEU A 35 -22.73 6.29 -35.40
N ILE A 36 -21.71 7.14 -35.46
CA ILE A 36 -20.60 7.05 -36.42
C ILE A 36 -19.37 6.45 -35.78
N SER A 37 -19.03 6.90 -34.57
CA SER A 37 -17.85 6.43 -33.83
C SER A 37 -18.13 6.34 -32.34
N TRP A 38 -17.56 5.34 -31.69
CA TRP A 38 -17.71 5.08 -30.26
C TRP A 38 -16.33 4.92 -29.63
N GLY A 39 -16.16 5.48 -28.44
CA GLY A 39 -14.90 5.37 -27.69
C GLY A 39 -13.77 6.21 -28.27
N HIS A 40 -14.09 7.26 -29.02
CA HIS A 40 -13.09 8.18 -29.56
C HIS A 40 -12.41 8.95 -28.43
N SER A 41 -11.08 9.06 -28.47
CA SER A 41 -10.28 9.74 -27.43
C SER A 41 -10.24 11.27 -27.60
N LEU A 42 -10.72 11.79 -28.74
CA LEU A 42 -10.69 13.21 -29.11
C LEU A 42 -9.27 13.77 -28.94
N ASP A 43 -8.29 13.17 -29.61
CA ASP A 43 -6.86 13.53 -29.53
C ASP A 43 -6.32 13.59 -28.09
N GLY A 44 -6.78 12.66 -27.24
CA GLY A 44 -6.32 12.54 -25.87
C GLY A 44 -7.07 13.42 -24.87
N ILE A 45 -8.04 14.24 -25.31
CA ILE A 45 -8.89 15.02 -24.42
C ILE A 45 -9.68 14.10 -23.48
N VAL A 46 -10.15 12.94 -23.95
CA VAL A 46 -10.84 11.93 -23.14
C VAL A 46 -9.96 10.68 -23.05
N GLY A 47 -8.97 10.73 -22.17
CA GLY A 47 -8.03 9.64 -21.89
C GLY A 47 -8.63 8.47 -21.11
N ARG A 48 -7.84 7.39 -20.97
CA ARG A 48 -8.21 6.17 -20.22
C ARG A 48 -8.41 6.40 -18.71
N ASP A 49 -7.83 7.49 -18.19
CA ASP A 49 -7.75 7.79 -16.76
C ASP A 49 -9.07 8.35 -16.20
N TYR A 50 -9.94 8.90 -17.06
CA TYR A 50 -11.25 9.42 -16.67
C TYR A 50 -12.30 8.31 -16.66
N LEU A 51 -12.31 7.52 -15.59
CA LEU A 51 -13.30 6.48 -15.31
C LEU A 51 -14.72 7.07 -15.17
N GLY A 52 -15.54 6.85 -16.21
CA GLY A 52 -16.96 7.22 -16.19
C GLY A 52 -17.29 8.50 -16.97
N LEU A 53 -16.29 9.22 -17.48
CA LEU A 53 -16.52 10.35 -18.38
C LEU A 53 -17.02 9.82 -19.74
N ARG A 54 -18.20 10.29 -20.13
CA ARG A 54 -18.79 10.02 -21.45
C ARG A 54 -19.22 11.32 -22.08
N VAL A 55 -18.73 11.54 -23.29
CA VAL A 55 -19.05 12.74 -24.05
C VAL A 55 -19.92 12.31 -25.21
N THR A 56 -21.09 12.93 -25.36
CA THR A 56 -21.93 12.72 -26.54
C THR A 56 -21.83 13.95 -27.40
N ILE A 57 -21.44 13.75 -28.65
CA ILE A 57 -21.33 14.82 -29.64
C ILE A 57 -22.27 14.43 -30.77
N GLU A 58 -23.22 15.32 -31.09
CA GLU A 58 -24.18 15.13 -32.16
C GLU A 58 -24.02 16.23 -33.20
N PHE A 59 -23.96 15.82 -34.46
CA PHE A 59 -23.82 16.69 -35.60
C PHE A 59 -24.97 16.47 -36.58
N GLU A 60 -25.36 17.53 -37.28
CA GLU A 60 -26.31 17.46 -38.40
C GLU A 60 -25.59 17.61 -39.74
N THR A 61 -26.23 17.22 -40.85
CA THR A 61 -25.68 17.33 -42.21
C THR A 61 -25.17 18.75 -42.55
N ALA A 62 -25.79 19.78 -41.97
CA ALA A 62 -25.37 21.17 -42.18
C ALA A 62 -23.94 21.47 -41.68
N HIS A 63 -23.39 20.63 -40.79
CA HIS A 63 -22.08 20.81 -40.19
C HIS A 63 -20.97 20.06 -40.93
N ASP A 64 -21.30 19.28 -41.97
CA ASP A 64 -20.33 18.44 -42.69
C ASP A 64 -19.21 19.27 -43.35
N GLU A 65 -19.56 20.46 -43.86
CA GLU A 65 -18.61 21.40 -44.50
C GLU A 65 -17.59 21.96 -43.49
N ALA A 66 -18.04 22.26 -42.27
CA ALA A 66 -17.21 22.80 -41.19
C ALA A 66 -16.32 21.74 -40.52
N LEU A 67 -16.70 20.46 -40.61
CA LEU A 67 -16.06 19.34 -39.93
C LEU A 67 -15.25 18.44 -40.87
N HIS A 68 -15.18 18.79 -42.16
CA HIS A 68 -14.48 18.04 -43.21
C HIS A 68 -14.72 16.52 -43.12
N VAL A 69 -15.99 16.13 -42.93
CA VAL A 69 -16.36 14.73 -42.71
C VAL A 69 -16.38 13.98 -44.04
N ASP A 70 -15.43 13.06 -44.25
CA ASP A 70 -15.42 12.19 -45.44
C ASP A 70 -16.54 11.14 -45.33
N VAL A 71 -17.51 11.24 -46.25
CA VAL A 71 -18.71 10.38 -46.32
C VAL A 71 -18.35 8.90 -46.54
N SER A 72 -17.14 8.60 -47.01
CA SER A 72 -16.71 7.24 -47.36
C SER A 72 -15.99 6.49 -46.24
N LYS A 73 -15.50 7.16 -45.19
CA LYS A 73 -14.63 6.55 -44.18
C LYS A 73 -14.94 7.01 -42.77
N GLN A 74 -14.84 6.08 -41.83
CA GLN A 74 -15.01 6.23 -40.39
C GLN A 74 -14.01 7.21 -39.72
N ASN A 75 -13.28 8.00 -40.51
CA ASN A 75 -12.24 8.91 -40.04
C ASN A 75 -12.82 10.31 -39.92
N PHE A 76 -13.12 10.69 -38.69
CA PHE A 76 -13.60 12.01 -38.33
C PHE A 76 -12.40 12.83 -37.84
N VAL A 77 -12.06 13.92 -38.53
CA VAL A 77 -11.00 14.83 -38.11
C VAL A 77 -11.65 16.07 -37.54
N PHE A 78 -11.50 16.26 -36.23
CA PHE A 78 -12.01 17.48 -35.60
C PHE A 78 -11.08 18.65 -35.93
N PRO A 79 -11.60 19.81 -36.34
CA PRO A 79 -10.80 21.01 -36.43
C PRO A 79 -10.32 21.42 -35.03
N GLU A 80 -9.11 21.96 -34.94
CA GLU A 80 -8.46 22.34 -33.68
C GLU A 80 -9.30 23.34 -32.87
N SER A 81 -9.99 24.26 -33.55
CA SER A 81 -10.91 25.23 -32.92
C SER A 81 -12.04 24.55 -32.15
N LEU A 82 -12.61 23.46 -32.69
CA LEU A 82 -13.67 22.71 -32.04
C LEU A 82 -13.12 21.86 -30.88
N LEU A 83 -11.93 21.26 -31.06
CA LEU A 83 -11.27 20.53 -29.98
C LEU A 83 -11.00 21.44 -28.77
N ASN A 84 -10.55 22.67 -29.00
CA ASN A 84 -10.32 23.65 -27.93
C ASN A 84 -11.61 24.01 -27.17
N ILE A 85 -12.74 24.16 -27.89
CA ILE A 85 -14.05 24.40 -27.27
C ILE A 85 -14.47 23.18 -26.43
N ILE A 86 -14.34 21.97 -26.98
CA ILE A 86 -14.67 20.74 -26.27
C ILE A 86 -13.78 20.57 -25.04
N GLN A 87 -12.49 20.87 -25.14
CA GLN A 87 -11.55 20.82 -24.02
C GLN A 87 -11.97 21.75 -22.89
N ARG A 88 -12.33 23.00 -23.22
CA ARG A 88 -12.79 23.98 -22.23
C ARG A 88 -14.10 23.56 -21.57
N LEU A 89 -15.03 22.97 -22.33
CA LEU A 89 -16.29 22.43 -21.77
C LEU A 89 -16.05 21.23 -20.85
N LEU A 90 -15.04 20.41 -21.15
CA LEU A 90 -14.71 19.22 -20.36
C LEU A 90 -13.84 19.52 -19.15
N GLU A 91 -13.33 20.73 -18.99
CA GLU A 91 -12.48 21.12 -17.87
C GLU A 91 -13.20 20.94 -16.53
N ILE A 92 -14.43 21.45 -16.41
CA ILE A 92 -15.25 21.33 -15.20
C ILE A 92 -15.52 19.85 -14.87
N PRO A 93 -16.08 19.02 -15.79
CA PRO A 93 -16.27 17.59 -15.54
C PRO A 93 -14.97 16.84 -15.18
N LYS A 94 -13.82 17.20 -15.77
CA LYS A 94 -12.53 16.58 -15.45
C LYS A 94 -12.08 16.90 -14.02
N THR A 95 -12.20 18.16 -13.62
CA THR A 95 -11.88 18.59 -12.26
C THR A 95 -12.80 17.91 -11.24
N THR A 96 -14.11 17.91 -11.49
CA THR A 96 -15.07 17.20 -10.63
C THR A 96 -14.79 15.70 -10.56
N HIS A 97 -14.41 15.06 -11.68
CA HIS A 97 -14.01 13.65 -11.67
C HIS A 97 -12.80 13.43 -10.75
N LYS A 98 -11.75 14.25 -10.86
CA LYS A 98 -10.56 14.15 -10.01
C LYS A 98 -10.92 14.31 -8.53
N GLU A 99 -11.72 15.32 -8.19
CA GLU A 99 -12.18 15.56 -6.81
C GLU A 99 -13.01 14.41 -6.25
N VAL A 100 -13.95 13.87 -7.04
CA VAL A 100 -14.78 12.73 -6.62
C VAL A 100 -13.93 11.48 -6.42
N PHE A 101 -13.00 11.19 -7.33
CA PHE A 101 -12.11 10.05 -7.20
C PHE A 101 -11.13 10.19 -6.03
N ALA A 102 -10.62 11.40 -5.77
CA ALA A 102 -9.81 11.68 -4.59
C ALA A 102 -10.62 11.44 -3.30
N LYS A 103 -11.88 11.90 -3.24
CA LYS A 103 -12.79 11.62 -2.12
C LYS A 103 -13.10 10.12 -1.97
N CYS A 104 -13.34 9.41 -3.07
CA CYS A 104 -13.57 7.96 -3.04
C CYS A 104 -12.32 7.20 -2.60
N LYS A 105 -11.13 7.61 -3.05
CA LYS A 105 -9.85 7.07 -2.60
C LYS A 105 -9.68 7.33 -1.11
N ALA A 106 -9.92 8.55 -0.64
CA ALA A 106 -9.90 8.87 0.79
C ALA A 106 -10.89 8.05 1.61
N ILE A 107 -12.10 7.77 1.10
CA ILE A 107 -13.08 6.89 1.80
C ILE A 107 -12.62 5.42 1.80
N ALA A 108 -11.98 4.97 0.72
CA ALA A 108 -11.47 3.60 0.63
C ALA A 108 -10.22 3.39 1.50
N ASP A 109 -9.38 4.43 1.61
CA ASP A 109 -8.14 4.42 2.37
C ASP A 109 -8.38 4.73 3.86
N ASN A 110 -9.34 5.63 4.18
CA ASN A 110 -9.84 5.92 5.53
C ASN A 110 -10.96 4.95 5.90
N ASP A 111 -10.64 3.65 5.91
CA ASP A 111 -11.38 2.73 6.75
C ASP A 111 -10.96 3.00 8.21
N ASP A 112 -11.42 4.15 8.75
CA ASP A 112 -11.10 4.68 10.10
C ASP A 112 -11.45 3.68 11.23
N LYS A 113 -12.16 2.60 10.90
CA LYS A 113 -12.55 1.55 11.83
C LYS A 113 -11.58 0.37 11.86
N SER A 114 -10.71 0.24 10.86
CA SER A 114 -9.75 -0.86 10.81
C SER A 114 -8.52 -0.51 11.67
N PRO A 115 -8.21 -1.31 12.71
CA PRO A 115 -7.05 -1.05 13.55
C PRO A 115 -5.76 -1.12 12.73
N GLU A 116 -4.75 -0.33 13.12
CA GLU A 116 -3.49 -0.25 12.37
C GLU A 116 -2.80 -1.60 12.24
N GLY A 117 -2.28 -1.92 11.04
CA GLY A 117 -1.65 -3.20 10.74
C GLY A 117 -2.63 -4.34 10.46
N SER A 118 -3.93 -4.21 10.76
CA SER A 118 -4.94 -5.26 10.49
C SER A 118 -4.98 -5.68 9.02
N LYS A 119 -5.01 -4.72 8.10
CA LYS A 119 -5.07 -4.98 6.65
C LYS A 119 -3.82 -5.68 6.12
N PHE A 120 -2.65 -5.38 6.71
CA PHE A 120 -1.43 -6.09 6.37
C PHE A 120 -1.46 -7.52 6.88
N ASN A 121 -1.91 -7.72 8.12
CA ASN A 121 -2.03 -9.03 8.73
C ASN A 121 -3.07 -9.90 7.98
N GLU A 122 -4.23 -9.35 7.61
CA GLU A 122 -5.26 -10.02 6.80
C GLU A 122 -4.73 -10.46 5.42
N ARG A 123 -3.94 -9.62 4.75
CA ARG A 123 -3.41 -9.93 3.40
C ARG A 123 -2.26 -10.92 3.40
N ASN A 124 -1.51 -10.98 4.49
CA ASN A 124 -0.27 -11.77 4.60
C ASN A 124 -0.38 -12.88 5.65
N GLU A 125 -1.60 -13.34 5.95
CA GLU A 125 -1.83 -14.46 6.88
C GLU A 125 -1.10 -15.73 6.40
N ASP A 126 -1.19 -16.01 5.10
CA ASP A 126 -0.57 -17.16 4.42
C ASP A 126 0.91 -16.95 4.07
N LEU A 127 1.51 -15.80 4.41
CA LEU A 127 2.91 -15.54 4.11
C LEU A 127 3.81 -16.42 5.00
N SER A 128 4.54 -17.33 4.37
CA SER A 128 5.57 -18.13 5.04
C SER A 128 6.89 -17.36 5.15
N GLU A 129 7.50 -17.39 6.33
CA GLU A 129 8.87 -16.90 6.50
C GLU A 129 9.84 -17.90 5.87
N GLU A 130 10.72 -17.40 5.00
CA GLU A 130 11.77 -18.20 4.36
C GLU A 130 13.13 -17.75 4.86
N ASP A 131 13.97 -18.72 5.19
CA ASP A 131 15.35 -18.50 5.60
C ASP A 131 16.31 -19.24 4.65
N PRO A 132 17.16 -18.51 3.90
CA PRO A 132 18.14 -19.13 3.01
C PRO A 132 19.09 -20.11 3.72
N ASP A 133 19.40 -19.87 5.00
CA ASP A 133 20.33 -20.73 5.75
C ASP A 133 19.67 -22.04 6.21
N GLU A 134 18.35 -22.02 6.44
CA GLU A 134 17.58 -23.25 6.70
C GLU A 134 17.51 -24.14 5.47
N ILE A 135 17.36 -23.53 4.29
CA ILE A 135 17.30 -24.22 3.00
C ILE A 135 18.65 -24.86 2.66
N THR A 136 19.77 -24.22 3.05
CA THR A 136 21.12 -24.71 2.75
C THR A 136 21.67 -25.72 3.77
N GLY A 137 20.99 -25.92 4.91
CA GLY A 137 21.33 -26.96 5.89
C GLY A 137 22.56 -26.67 6.75
N ASN A 138 23.02 -25.42 6.81
CA ASN A 138 24.22 -25.00 7.55
C ASN A 138 23.99 -24.76 9.06
N ILE A 139 22.82 -25.12 9.59
CA ILE A 139 22.40 -24.73 10.94
C ILE A 139 22.54 -25.88 11.94
N ASP A 140 23.15 -25.61 13.09
CA ASP A 140 23.06 -26.47 14.27
C ASP A 140 21.65 -26.38 14.89
N VAL A 141 20.79 -27.33 14.51
CA VAL A 141 19.35 -27.35 14.84
C VAL A 141 19.08 -27.33 16.35
N ILE A 142 19.98 -27.88 17.18
CA ILE A 142 19.77 -27.95 18.63
C ILE A 142 19.99 -26.57 19.26
N LYS A 143 21.11 -25.91 18.92
CA LYS A 143 21.43 -24.58 19.42
C LYS A 143 20.47 -23.51 18.89
N ALA A 144 20.03 -23.64 17.64
CA ALA A 144 19.03 -22.75 17.06
C ALA A 144 17.69 -22.80 17.82
N LYS A 145 17.24 -24.01 18.21
CA LYS A 145 16.01 -24.18 19.01
C LYS A 145 16.11 -23.60 20.43
N GLU A 146 17.26 -23.73 21.08
CA GLU A 146 17.47 -23.12 22.40
C GLU A 146 17.45 -21.60 22.33
N ARG A 147 18.10 -21.01 21.32
CA ARG A 147 18.08 -19.57 21.07
C ARG A 147 16.69 -19.07 20.73
N GLN A 148 15.94 -19.79 19.90
CA GLN A 148 14.56 -19.49 19.56
C GLN A 148 13.70 -19.36 20.82
N LYS A 149 13.80 -20.31 21.75
CA LYS A 149 13.06 -20.25 23.03
C LYS A 149 13.44 -19.03 23.88
N LYS A 150 14.74 -18.70 23.94
CA LYS A 150 15.22 -17.52 24.67
C LYS A 150 14.68 -16.22 24.06
N ILE A 151 14.77 -16.08 22.74
CA ILE A 151 14.27 -14.90 22.01
C ILE A 151 12.75 -14.78 22.16
N ALA A 152 12.01 -15.88 22.06
CA ALA A 152 10.55 -15.89 22.26
C ALA A 152 10.19 -15.43 23.68
N SER A 153 10.86 -15.96 24.72
CA SER A 153 10.62 -15.53 26.11
C SER A 153 10.94 -14.05 26.35
N GLU A 154 12.04 -13.53 25.75
CA GLU A 154 12.39 -12.10 25.79
C GLU A 154 11.38 -11.23 25.00
N SER A 155 10.72 -11.81 24.00
CA SER A 155 9.74 -11.11 23.15
C SER A 155 8.37 -11.05 23.80
N GLU A 156 7.92 -12.14 24.43
CA GLU A 156 6.68 -12.19 25.21
C GLU A 156 6.70 -11.20 26.37
N SER A 157 7.82 -11.13 27.12
CA SER A 157 7.96 -10.15 28.21
C SER A 157 7.89 -8.71 27.67
N LYS A 158 8.54 -8.42 26.54
CA LYS A 158 8.48 -7.10 25.90
C LYS A 158 7.09 -6.77 25.36
N LYS A 159 6.37 -7.74 24.79
CA LYS A 159 5.02 -7.57 24.28
C LYS A 159 4.06 -7.24 25.43
N SER A 160 4.12 -8.01 26.53
CA SER A 160 3.30 -7.79 27.72
C SER A 160 3.58 -6.47 28.45
N GLU A 161 4.84 -6.01 28.50
CA GLU A 161 5.20 -4.73 29.12
C GLU A 161 4.83 -3.51 28.24
N LYS A 162 4.72 -3.70 26.92
CA LYS A 162 4.55 -2.61 25.94
C LYS A 162 3.15 -2.54 25.33
N SER A 163 2.25 -3.47 25.65
CA SER A 163 0.86 -3.50 25.20
C SER A 163 -0.12 -2.88 26.21
N GLU A 164 0.26 -1.80 26.90
CA GLU A 164 -0.65 -1.10 27.83
C GLU A 164 -1.84 -0.40 27.12
N THR A 165 -1.83 -0.31 25.78
CA THR A 165 -2.97 0.20 25.00
C THR A 165 -3.95 -0.93 24.66
N LYS A 166 -5.01 -1.04 25.47
CA LYS A 166 -6.18 -1.92 25.35
C LYS A 166 -7.10 -1.63 24.13
N ASP A 167 -6.55 -1.41 22.94
CA ASP A 167 -7.36 -1.10 21.74
C ASP A 167 -7.21 -2.09 20.57
N SER A 168 -6.58 -3.24 20.80
CA SER A 168 -6.79 -4.38 19.90
C SER A 168 -7.76 -5.33 20.56
N GLU A 169 -8.98 -5.38 20.00
CA GLU A 169 -9.88 -6.52 20.17
C GLU A 169 -9.04 -7.80 20.03
N GLU A 170 -9.20 -8.74 20.96
CA GLU A 170 -8.54 -10.05 20.95
C GLU A 170 -8.91 -10.78 19.66
N SER A 171 -8.21 -10.49 18.57
CA SER A 171 -8.25 -11.29 17.36
C SER A 171 -7.38 -12.51 17.64
N ASP A 172 -7.99 -13.70 17.59
CA ASP A 172 -7.32 -15.01 17.69
C ASP A 172 -6.28 -15.25 16.56
N VAL A 173 -6.16 -14.29 15.63
CA VAL A 173 -5.27 -14.31 14.47
C VAL A 173 -3.94 -13.64 14.82
N PHE A 174 -2.84 -14.32 14.54
CA PHE A 174 -1.49 -13.80 14.76
C PHE A 174 -1.21 -12.53 13.95
N GLN A 175 -0.70 -11.51 14.65
CA GLN A 175 -0.39 -10.22 14.07
C GLN A 175 1.11 -10.10 13.80
N ARG A 176 1.49 -10.07 12.52
CA ARG A 176 2.88 -9.86 12.08
C ARG A 176 3.33 -8.42 12.30
N ILE A 177 2.42 -7.47 12.14
CA ILE A 177 2.67 -6.06 12.44
C ILE A 177 1.78 -5.64 13.59
N VAL A 178 2.41 -5.14 14.64
CA VAL A 178 1.75 -4.62 15.83
C VAL A 178 2.30 -3.24 16.11
N TYR A 179 1.43 -2.27 16.33
CA TYR A 179 1.85 -0.92 16.67
C TYR A 179 1.85 -0.72 18.18
N SER A 180 2.90 -0.11 18.72
CA SER A 180 3.00 0.21 20.15
C SER A 180 3.56 1.62 20.38
N SER A 181 2.97 2.32 21.34
CA SER A 181 3.45 3.60 21.87
C SER A 181 4.37 3.46 23.08
N ALA A 182 4.65 2.24 23.54
CA ALA A 182 5.48 1.99 24.72
C ALA A 182 6.95 1.67 24.38
N ILE A 183 7.30 1.68 23.09
CA ILE A 183 8.69 1.50 22.63
C ILE A 183 9.49 2.74 23.06
N LYS A 184 10.49 2.51 23.92
CA LYS A 184 11.35 3.56 24.46
C LYS A 184 12.50 3.86 23.50
N GLY A 185 12.78 5.15 23.35
CA GLY A 185 13.90 5.66 22.56
C GLY A 185 13.56 5.88 21.09
N ASN A 186 14.58 6.30 20.35
CA ASN A 186 14.44 6.67 18.94
C ASN A 186 14.72 5.46 18.03
N LYS A 187 13.84 4.46 18.11
CA LYS A 187 13.84 3.29 17.22
C LYS A 187 12.52 3.24 16.49
N LEU A 188 12.55 2.99 15.19
CA LEU A 188 11.34 2.85 14.38
C LEU A 188 10.61 1.53 14.66
N TRP A 189 11.36 0.43 14.84
CA TRP A 189 10.78 -0.89 15.12
C TRP A 189 11.59 -1.66 16.17
N GLU A 190 10.94 -2.67 16.75
CA GLU A 190 11.57 -3.78 17.46
C GLU A 190 11.11 -5.11 16.86
N ALA A 191 12.04 -6.05 16.66
CA ALA A 191 11.73 -7.41 16.26
C ALA A 191 11.29 -8.25 17.48
N GLY A 192 10.34 -9.14 17.26
CA GLY A 192 9.91 -10.16 18.20
C GLY A 192 9.68 -11.50 17.50
N LEU A 193 9.65 -12.57 18.29
CA LEU A 193 9.43 -13.93 17.80
C LEU A 193 8.34 -14.62 18.61
N ASP A 194 7.39 -15.21 17.92
CA ASP A 194 6.41 -16.16 18.43
C ASP A 194 6.81 -17.56 17.95
N ILE A 195 6.81 -18.54 18.86
CA ILE A 195 7.26 -19.90 18.53
C ILE A 195 6.31 -20.57 17.54
N ASP A 196 5.02 -20.29 17.65
CA ASP A 196 3.97 -20.99 16.91
C ASP A 196 3.71 -20.33 15.54
N HIS A 197 3.88 -19.01 15.46
CA HIS A 197 3.44 -18.23 14.30
C HIS A 197 4.56 -17.48 13.56
N GLY A 198 5.76 -17.42 14.12
CA GLY A 198 6.92 -16.78 13.48
C GLY A 198 7.26 -15.38 14.00
N SER A 199 8.03 -14.64 13.22
CA SER A 199 8.53 -13.33 13.59
C SER A 199 7.41 -12.28 13.52
N PHE A 200 7.49 -11.25 14.36
CA PHE A 200 6.61 -10.08 14.29
C PHE A 200 7.41 -8.79 14.50
N SER A 201 6.88 -7.69 13.98
CA SER A 201 7.46 -6.35 14.14
C SER A 201 6.57 -5.48 15.03
N LEU A 202 7.17 -4.90 16.06
CA LEU A 202 6.58 -3.86 16.89
C LEU A 202 6.97 -2.49 16.32
N VAL A 203 6.02 -1.78 15.71
CA VAL A 203 6.25 -0.45 15.13
C VAL A 203 6.05 0.63 16.20
N ASN A 204 7.02 1.54 16.31
CA ASN A 204 7.00 2.62 17.30
C ASN A 204 6.14 3.79 16.82
N LYS A 205 4.99 4.01 17.47
CA LYS A 205 4.12 5.15 17.19
C LYS A 205 4.72 6.50 17.56
N ASN A 206 5.71 6.55 18.46
CA ASN A 206 6.32 7.81 18.91
C ASN A 206 7.47 8.27 18.01
N HIS A 207 7.81 7.51 16.97
CA HIS A 207 8.88 7.87 16.07
C HIS A 207 8.41 8.95 15.08
N GLU A 208 9.24 9.95 14.80
CA GLU A 208 8.87 11.09 13.95
C GLU A 208 8.42 10.66 12.54
N PHE A 209 9.12 9.69 11.96
CA PHE A 209 8.73 9.08 10.67
C PHE A 209 7.31 8.51 10.67
N TYR A 210 6.87 7.92 11.79
CA TYR A 210 5.50 7.42 11.88
C TYR A 210 4.50 8.57 11.85
N HIS A 211 4.72 9.62 12.65
CA HIS A 211 3.81 10.78 12.71
C HIS A 211 3.75 11.58 11.40
N LEU A 212 4.89 11.79 10.75
CA LEU A 212 4.95 12.60 9.53
C LEU A 212 4.45 11.85 8.29
N ILE A 213 4.69 10.55 8.20
CA ILE A 213 4.42 9.77 6.99
C ILE A 213 3.38 8.70 7.26
N MET A 214 3.68 7.70 8.10
CA MET A 214 2.82 6.52 8.20
C MET A 214 1.41 6.81 8.74
N ALA A 215 1.28 7.75 9.68
CA ALA A 215 0.01 8.15 10.27
C ALA A 215 -0.91 8.86 9.26
N ASN A 216 -0.33 9.50 8.24
CA ASN A 216 -1.09 10.17 7.18
C ASN A 216 -1.51 9.20 6.06
N LEU A 217 -0.99 7.98 6.06
CA LEU A 217 -1.34 6.96 5.08
C LEU A 217 -2.49 6.09 5.60
N GLY A 218 -3.53 5.94 4.78
CA GLY A 218 -4.66 5.05 5.09
C GLY A 218 -4.22 3.60 5.30
N SER A 219 -4.92 2.86 6.19
CA SER A 219 -4.56 1.48 6.59
C SER A 219 -4.48 0.51 5.41
N SER A 220 -5.28 0.75 4.36
CA SER A 220 -5.34 -0.08 3.15
C SER A 220 -4.48 0.42 1.99
N SER A 221 -3.82 1.58 2.13
CA SER A 221 -3.05 2.20 1.04
C SER A 221 -1.84 1.33 0.68
N TRP A 222 -1.51 1.25 -0.60
CA TRP A 222 -0.40 0.40 -1.04
C TRP A 222 0.94 0.94 -0.53
N GLU A 223 1.05 2.27 -0.36
CA GLU A 223 2.20 2.97 0.20
C GLU A 223 2.46 2.49 1.64
N ARG A 224 1.40 2.46 2.46
CA ARG A 224 1.49 1.98 3.84
C ARG A 224 1.84 0.51 3.90
N GLN A 225 1.17 -0.31 3.10
CA GLN A 225 1.39 -1.76 3.02
C GLN A 225 2.83 -2.09 2.60
N ALA A 226 3.42 -1.30 1.70
CA ALA A 226 4.82 -1.46 1.30
C ALA A 226 5.80 -1.07 2.43
N LEU A 227 5.54 0.02 3.16
CA LEU A 227 6.35 0.42 4.31
C LEU A 227 6.28 -0.63 5.44
N GLU A 228 5.06 -1.09 5.72
CA GLU A 228 4.77 -2.19 6.65
C GLU A 228 5.53 -3.47 6.25
N ALA A 229 5.52 -3.83 4.96
CA ALA A 229 6.29 -4.97 4.44
C ALA A 229 7.80 -4.84 4.68
N ILE A 230 8.36 -3.65 4.45
CA ILE A 230 9.78 -3.37 4.68
C ILE A 230 10.12 -3.53 6.16
N ILE A 231 9.32 -2.96 7.05
CA ILE A 231 9.56 -3.04 8.50
C ILE A 231 9.46 -4.49 8.98
N TYR A 232 8.45 -5.23 8.52
CA TYR A 232 8.31 -6.65 8.83
C TYR A 232 9.50 -7.46 8.31
N SER A 233 9.94 -7.22 7.08
CA SER A 233 11.10 -7.91 6.49
C SER A 233 12.39 -7.64 7.28
N LEU A 234 12.59 -6.41 7.76
CA LEU A 234 13.71 -6.06 8.64
C LEU A 234 13.64 -6.81 9.98
N ALA A 235 12.45 -6.92 10.56
CA ALA A 235 12.25 -7.64 11.82
C ALA A 235 12.44 -9.16 11.67
N SER A 236 11.92 -9.75 10.59
CA SER A 236 12.11 -11.17 10.27
C SER A 236 13.59 -11.47 10.00
N ALA A 237 14.28 -10.63 9.21
CA ALA A 237 15.72 -10.76 8.97
C ALA A 237 16.55 -10.67 10.26
N GLU A 238 16.20 -9.74 11.16
CA GLU A 238 16.85 -9.61 12.47
C GLU A 238 16.69 -10.90 13.29
N THR A 239 15.47 -11.42 13.34
CA THR A 239 15.12 -12.62 14.12
C THR A 239 15.80 -13.88 13.57
N ASN A 240 15.78 -14.04 12.25
CA ASN A 240 16.45 -15.14 11.56
C ASN A 240 17.97 -15.08 11.75
N THR A 241 18.57 -13.88 11.67
CA THR A 241 20.00 -13.68 11.96
C THR A 241 20.34 -14.08 13.39
N LEU A 242 19.50 -13.72 14.38
CA LEU A 242 19.73 -14.08 15.78
C LEU A 242 19.53 -15.57 16.06
N LYS A 243 18.56 -16.20 15.39
CA LYS A 243 18.30 -17.65 15.45
C LYS A 243 19.47 -18.44 14.88
N ASN A 244 19.93 -18.06 13.69
CA ASN A 244 20.94 -18.78 12.94
C ASN A 244 22.36 -18.31 13.19
N ALA A 245 22.57 -17.40 14.14
CA ALA A 245 23.87 -16.83 14.51
C ALA A 245 24.96 -17.89 14.71
N SER A 246 25.61 -18.27 13.63
CA SER A 246 26.67 -19.24 13.52
C SER A 246 27.67 -18.61 12.57
N LEU A 247 28.38 -17.60 13.07
CA LEU A 247 29.31 -16.83 12.25
C LEU A 247 30.54 -17.66 11.85
N GLY A 248 30.76 -18.84 12.47
CA GLY A 248 31.97 -19.64 12.26
C GLY A 248 33.25 -18.82 12.51
N LEU A 249 33.15 -17.77 13.33
CA LEU A 249 34.15 -16.73 13.46
C LEU A 249 35.19 -17.15 14.49
N ASP A 250 36.10 -18.04 14.06
CA ASP A 250 37.25 -18.59 14.80
C ASP A 250 36.87 -19.31 16.11
N ASP A 251 37.59 -20.38 16.46
CA ASP A 251 37.50 -21.12 17.73
C ASP A 251 37.83 -20.29 19.00
N LYS A 252 37.81 -18.95 18.91
CA LYS A 252 38.25 -18.00 19.94
C LYS A 252 37.10 -17.32 20.69
N LEU A 253 35.91 -17.23 20.12
CA LEU A 253 34.75 -16.65 20.81
C LEU A 253 33.78 -17.74 21.28
N THR A 254 33.23 -17.54 22.48
CA THR A 254 32.12 -18.38 22.97
C THR A 254 30.83 -18.00 22.26
N SER A 255 29.92 -18.96 22.05
CA SER A 255 28.65 -18.73 21.34
C SER A 255 27.75 -17.66 21.98
N GLU A 256 27.94 -17.35 23.26
CA GLU A 256 27.24 -16.25 23.95
C GLU A 256 27.84 -14.87 23.60
N GLN A 257 29.17 -14.76 23.54
CA GLN A 257 29.84 -13.52 23.16
C GLN A 257 29.57 -13.14 21.70
N GLU A 258 29.45 -14.12 20.80
CA GLU A 258 29.06 -13.88 19.42
C GLU A 258 27.64 -13.33 19.32
N LEU A 259 26.69 -13.90 20.08
CA LEU A 259 25.31 -13.41 20.13
C LEU A 259 25.22 -11.99 20.67
N ASP A 260 25.96 -11.68 21.74
CA ASP A 260 25.98 -10.33 22.30
C ASP A 260 26.57 -9.32 21.32
N LEU A 261 27.60 -9.71 20.57
CA LEU A 261 28.20 -8.88 19.53
C LEU A 261 27.22 -8.63 18.38
N ILE A 262 26.51 -9.66 17.90
CA ILE A 262 25.47 -9.52 16.86
C ILE A 262 24.34 -8.62 17.37
N LYS A 263 23.85 -8.85 18.59
CA LYS A 263 22.83 -7.99 19.22
C LYS A 263 23.31 -6.53 19.27
N ALA A 264 24.55 -6.28 19.66
CA ALA A 264 25.11 -4.91 19.70
C ALA A 264 25.20 -4.27 18.30
N ILE A 265 25.58 -5.04 17.28
CA ILE A 265 25.62 -4.56 15.88
C ILE A 265 24.21 -4.21 15.39
N LEU A 266 23.24 -5.10 15.58
CA LEU A 266 21.85 -4.90 15.18
C LEU A 266 21.22 -3.70 15.90
N GLU A 267 21.49 -3.55 17.20
CA GLU A 267 21.04 -2.39 17.97
C GLU A 267 21.63 -1.08 17.44
N LYS A 268 22.93 -1.08 17.10
CA LYS A 268 23.57 0.09 16.47
C LYS A 268 22.98 0.38 15.09
N PHE A 269 22.75 -0.64 14.28
CA PHE A 269 22.12 -0.51 12.96
C PHE A 269 20.73 0.11 13.08
N LYS A 270 19.86 -0.42 13.94
CA LYS A 270 18.51 0.10 14.19
C LYS A 270 18.53 1.57 14.60
N LYS A 271 19.43 1.93 15.51
CA LYS A 271 19.58 3.32 15.97
C LYS A 271 20.00 4.25 14.84
N ILE A 272 20.99 3.87 14.04
CA ILE A 272 21.46 4.69 12.92
C ILE A 272 20.37 4.80 11.86
N PHE A 273 19.73 3.69 11.49
CA PHE A 273 18.64 3.67 10.51
C PHE A 273 17.50 4.59 10.92
N SER A 274 17.02 4.44 12.16
CA SER A 274 15.91 5.25 12.70
C SER A 274 16.26 6.74 12.70
N HIS A 275 17.48 7.08 13.12
CA HIS A 275 17.95 8.47 13.12
C HIS A 275 18.09 9.06 11.70
N GLN A 276 18.61 8.29 10.74
CA GLN A 276 18.70 8.75 9.35
C GLN A 276 17.30 8.97 8.76
N LEU A 277 16.36 8.09 9.08
CA LEU A 277 15.00 8.18 8.61
C LEU A 277 14.27 9.40 9.21
N GLU A 278 14.45 9.66 10.50
CA GLU A 278 13.95 10.87 11.18
C GLU A 278 14.52 12.16 10.56
N ASN A 279 15.84 12.21 10.34
CA ASN A 279 16.49 13.35 9.71
C ASN A 279 15.95 13.58 8.30
N TRP A 280 15.75 12.50 7.54
CA TRP A 280 15.19 12.57 6.20
C TRP A 280 13.74 13.07 6.24
N SER A 281 12.88 12.51 7.09
CA SER A 281 11.47 12.93 7.19
C SER A 281 11.33 14.38 7.65
N SER A 282 12.21 14.84 8.53
CA SER A 282 12.23 16.23 9.00
C SER A 282 12.68 17.21 7.91
N SER A 283 13.63 16.78 7.05
CA SER A 283 14.19 17.64 6.00
C SER A 283 13.33 17.69 4.74
N ASN A 284 12.45 16.71 4.52
CA ASN A 284 11.66 16.55 3.30
C ASN A 284 10.15 16.69 3.55
N GLN A 285 9.77 17.53 4.52
CA GLN A 285 8.35 17.78 4.83
C GLN A 285 7.61 18.50 3.69
N ASP A 286 8.33 19.17 2.81
CA ASP A 286 7.82 19.81 1.60
C ASP A 286 7.25 18.77 0.61
N ILE A 287 7.94 17.63 0.42
CA ILE A 287 7.48 16.53 -0.43
C ILE A 287 6.11 15.99 0.03
N LEU A 288 5.82 16.09 1.33
CA LEU A 288 4.59 15.57 1.94
C LEU A 288 3.42 16.55 1.93
N LYS A 289 3.62 17.80 1.49
CA LYS A 289 2.61 18.87 1.52
C LYS A 289 2.05 19.24 0.13
N ASP A 290 2.61 18.69 -0.94
CA ASP A 290 2.15 18.93 -2.30
C ASP A 290 1.04 17.94 -2.70
N ASP A 291 -0.14 18.08 -2.07
CA ASP A 291 -1.44 17.58 -2.54
C ASP A 291 -2.56 18.60 -2.26
#